data_AF-C3XQK1-F1
#
_entry.id   AF-C3XQK1-F1
#
_cell.length_a   1.000
_cell.length_b   1.000
_cell.length_c   1.000
_cell.angle_alpha   90.00
_cell.angle_beta   90.00
_cell.angle_gamma   90.00
#
_symmetry.space_group_name_H-M   'P 1'
#
loop_
_entity.id
_entity.type
_entity.pdbx_description
1 polymer ?
#
loop_
_entity_poly.entity_id
_entity_poly.type
_entity_poly.pdbx_seq_one_letter_code
_entity_poly.pdbx_strand_id
1 'polypeptide(L)'
;HNHPLYGNRMCKWPGCEAVCEDFGLFLKHLNTEHALDDRSTAQARVQMQVVAQLELQLAKERERLQAMMTHLHMKPAEPKEPVSTI
;
A
#
# COMPACT_ATOMS: atom_id res chain seq x y z
N HIS A 1 -0.84 20.56 -12.71
CA HIS A 1 -0.77 20.36 -11.24
C HIS A 1 -1.06 18.90 -10.94
N ASN A 2 -0.14 18.18 -10.29
CA ASN A 2 -0.38 16.82 -9.84
C ASN A 2 -0.65 16.87 -8.33
N HIS A 3 -1.93 16.76 -7.94
CA HIS A 3 -2.33 16.74 -6.54
C HIS A 3 -2.69 15.28 -6.19
N PRO A 4 -2.09 14.65 -5.15
CA PRO A 4 -2.31 13.23 -4.86
C PRO A 4 -3.79 12.85 -4.64
N LEU A 5 -4.60 13.81 -4.16
CA LEU A 5 -6.03 13.62 -3.94
C LEU A 5 -6.91 13.97 -5.16
N TYR A 6 -6.32 14.26 -6.32
CA TYR A 6 -7.05 14.55 -7.55
C TYR A 6 -6.49 13.73 -8.71
N GLY A 7 -7.33 12.90 -9.31
CA GLY A 7 -6.92 12.08 -10.45
C GLY A 7 -8.12 11.55 -11.22
N ASN A 8 -7.98 11.40 -12.53
CA ASN A 8 -9.07 10.95 -13.42
C ASN A 8 -10.37 11.75 -13.24
N ARG A 9 -10.26 13.08 -13.03
CA ARG A 9 -11.41 13.97 -12.75
C ARG A 9 -12.22 13.56 -11.52
N MET A 10 -11.56 12.99 -10.52
CA MET A 10 -12.20 12.56 -9.27
C MET A 10 -11.37 12.96 -8.06
N CYS A 11 -12.06 13.19 -6.95
CA CYS A 11 -11.45 13.21 -5.63
C CYS A 11 -10.91 11.81 -5.31
N LYS A 12 -9.71 11.75 -4.72
CA LYS A 12 -9.05 10.52 -4.25
C LYS A 12 -8.88 10.52 -2.74
N TRP A 13 -9.65 11.35 -2.03
CA TRP A 13 -9.79 11.20 -0.58
C TRP A 13 -10.32 9.80 -0.26
N PRO A 14 -9.77 9.09 0.74
CA PRO A 14 -10.22 7.74 1.07
C PRO A 14 -11.73 7.66 1.28
N GLY A 15 -12.41 6.81 0.50
CA GLY A 15 -13.86 6.63 0.55
C GLY A 15 -14.69 7.76 -0.08
N CYS A 16 -14.07 8.72 -0.76
CA CYS A 16 -14.77 9.75 -1.53
C CYS A 16 -14.84 9.36 -3.01
N GLU A 17 -16.02 9.44 -3.60
CA GLU A 17 -16.28 9.12 -5.01
C GLU A 17 -16.68 10.36 -5.82
N ALA A 18 -16.48 11.56 -5.27
CA ALA A 18 -16.89 12.80 -5.91
C ALA A 18 -16.15 13.02 -7.24
N VAL A 19 -16.93 13.31 -8.29
CA VAL A 19 -16.41 13.75 -9.59
C VAL A 19 -16.07 15.24 -9.50
N CYS A 20 -14.87 15.57 -9.95
CA CYS A 20 -14.37 16.94 -10.05
C CYS A 20 -13.87 17.14 -11.49
N GLU A 21 -14.69 17.76 -12.35
CA GLU A 21 -14.42 17.85 -13.78
C GLU A 21 -13.14 18.63 -14.11
N ASP A 22 -12.78 19.57 -13.24
CA ASP A 22 -11.53 20.32 -13.28
C ASP A 22 -10.94 20.50 -11.87
N PHE A 23 -9.72 21.06 -11.84
CA PHE A 23 -8.98 21.26 -10.61
C PHE A 23 -9.58 22.35 -9.70
N GLY A 24 -10.27 23.35 -10.26
CA GLY A 24 -10.93 24.39 -9.48
C GLY A 24 -12.13 23.85 -8.70
N LEU A 25 -12.95 23.02 -9.35
CA LEU A 25 -14.04 22.28 -8.71
C LEU A 25 -13.51 21.33 -7.64
N PHE A 26 -12.39 20.65 -7.89
CA PHE A 26 -11.72 19.83 -6.89
C PHE A 26 -11.33 20.63 -5.63
N LEU A 27 -10.71 21.80 -5.78
CA LEU A 27 -10.33 22.62 -4.63
C LEU A 27 -11.55 23.12 -3.85
N LYS A 28 -12.63 23.52 -4.55
CA LYS A 28 -13.87 23.91 -3.88
C LYS A 28 -14.46 22.75 -3.08
N HIS A 29 -14.56 21.57 -3.70
CA HIS A 29 -15.04 20.35 -3.05
C HIS A 29 -14.20 19.97 -1.83
N LEU A 30 -12.87 20.01 -1.95
CA LEU A 30 -11.96 19.66 -0.85
C LEU A 30 -12.15 20.61 0.35
N ASN A 31 -12.30 21.91 0.11
CA ASN A 31 -12.47 22.91 1.16
C ASN A 31 -13.86 22.87 1.83
N THR A 32 -14.87 22.27 1.20
CA THR A 32 -16.23 22.17 1.78
C THR A 32 -16.50 20.79 2.38
N GLU A 33 -16.19 19.72 1.66
CA GLU A 33 -16.53 18.35 2.04
C GLU A 33 -15.43 17.65 2.87
N HIS A 34 -14.19 18.14 2.77
CA HIS A 34 -13.02 17.61 3.47
C HIS A 34 -12.27 18.73 4.21
N ALA A 35 -13.05 19.63 4.82
CA ALA A 35 -12.51 20.73 5.62
C ALA A 35 -11.82 20.21 6.90
N LEU A 36 -11.13 21.10 7.62
CA LEU A 36 -10.51 20.77 8.90
C LEU A 36 -11.56 20.65 10.01
N ASP A 37 -12.34 19.57 9.95
CA ASP A 37 -13.38 19.22 10.90
C ASP A 37 -13.08 17.90 11.61
N ASP A 38 -13.87 17.57 12.63
CA ASP A 38 -13.67 16.36 13.43
C ASP A 38 -13.76 15.09 12.59
N ARG A 39 -14.63 15.10 11.57
CA ARG A 39 -14.84 13.97 10.65
C ARG A 39 -13.59 13.70 9.82
N SER A 40 -13.10 14.72 9.10
CA SER A 40 -11.93 14.60 8.21
C SER A 40 -10.66 14.36 9.03
N THR A 41 -10.56 14.94 10.22
CA THR A 41 -9.46 14.67 11.16
C THR A 41 -9.48 13.22 11.65
N ALA A 42 -10.66 12.66 11.97
CA ALA A 42 -10.78 11.26 12.34
C ALA A 42 -10.39 10.33 11.18
N GLN A 43 -10.84 10.64 9.95
CA GLN A 43 -10.45 9.88 8.76
C GLN A 43 -8.93 9.93 8.51
N ALA A 44 -8.30 11.09 8.68
CA ALA A 44 -6.85 11.22 8.56
C ALA A 44 -6.10 10.33 9.57
N ARG A 45 -6.56 10.27 10.83
CA ARG A 45 -5.97 9.36 11.84
C ARG A 45 -6.15 7.89 11.47
N VAL A 46 -7.31 7.49 10.98
CA VAL A 46 -7.53 6.11 10.48
C VAL A 46 -6.59 5.83 9.31
N GLN A 47 -6.42 6.78 8.38
CA GLN A 47 -5.51 6.62 7.26
C GLN A 47 -4.05 6.45 7.71
N MET A 48 -3.62 7.15 8.75
CA MET A 48 -2.29 6.94 9.35
C MET A 48 -2.11 5.51 9.86
N GLN A 49 -3.13 4.93 10.51
CA GLN A 49 -3.09 3.55 10.99
C GLN A 49 -3.04 2.55 9.82
N VAL A 50 -3.81 2.81 8.75
CA VAL A 50 -3.76 2.00 7.52
C VAL A 50 -2.37 2.01 6.91
N VAL A 51 -1.72 3.18 6.82
CA VAL A 51 -0.35 3.29 6.30
C VAL A 51 0.64 2.48 7.14
N ALA A 52 0.63 2.65 8.46
CA ALA A 52 1.52 1.90 9.35
C ALA A 52 1.34 0.38 9.23
N GLN A 53 0.09 -0.07 9.07
CA GLN A 53 -0.21 -1.48 8.88
C GLN A 53 0.28 -2.01 7.52
N LEU A 54 0.11 -1.23 6.44
CA LEU A 54 0.61 -1.59 5.11
C LEU A 54 2.14 -1.68 5.08
N GLU A 55 2.85 -0.79 5.78
CA GLU A 55 4.30 -0.83 5.91
C GLU A 55 4.77 -2.13 6.59
N LEU A 56 4.09 -2.54 7.67
CA LEU A 56 4.37 -3.81 8.35
C LEU A 56 4.10 -5.01 7.43
N GLN A 57 3.02 -4.99 6.67
CA GLN A 57 2.71 -6.04 5.70
C GLN A 57 3.77 -6.11 4.61
N LEU A 58 4.18 -4.98 4.05
CA LEU A 58 5.23 -4.90 3.04
C LEU A 58 6.55 -5.50 3.56
N ALA A 59 6.92 -5.23 4.81
CA ALA A 59 8.12 -5.82 5.41
C ALA A 59 8.04 -7.35 5.46
N LYS A 60 6.91 -7.92 5.89
CA LYS A 60 6.68 -9.37 5.93
C LYS A 60 6.70 -10.01 4.53
N GLU A 61 6.08 -9.37 3.55
CA GLU A 61 6.09 -9.87 2.17
C GLU A 61 7.49 -9.82 1.54
N ARG A 62 8.31 -8.81 1.89
CA ARG A 62 9.71 -8.75 1.46
C ARG A 62 10.54 -9.90 2.03
N GLU A 63 10.38 -10.22 3.32
CA GLU A 63 11.06 -11.36 3.95
C GLU A 63 10.65 -12.68 3.29
N ARG A 64 9.34 -12.86 3.08
CA ARG A 64 8.79 -14.04 2.39
C ARG A 64 9.35 -14.19 0.99
N LEU A 65 9.34 -13.10 0.20
CA LEU A 65 9.92 -13.10 -1.14
C LEU A 65 11.39 -13.46 -1.10
N GLN A 66 12.17 -12.92 -0.17
CA GLN A 66 13.58 -13.25 -0.03
C GLN A 66 13.77 -14.75 0.28
N ALA A 67 12.97 -15.33 1.17
CA ALA A 67 13.01 -16.77 1.47
C ALA A 67 12.67 -17.62 0.23
N MET A 68 11.66 -17.22 -0.54
CA MET A 68 11.29 -17.87 -1.80
C MET A 68 12.45 -17.83 -2.79
N MET A 69 13.05 -16.65 -3.00
CA MET A 69 14.19 -16.49 -3.92
C MET A 69 15.40 -17.30 -3.47
N THR A 70 15.71 -17.32 -2.17
CA THR A 70 16.80 -18.17 -1.63
C THR A 70 16.55 -19.63 -1.95
N HIS A 71 15.35 -20.17 -1.67
CA HIS A 71 15.01 -21.56 -1.97
C HIS A 71 15.16 -21.89 -3.46
N LEU A 72 14.66 -21.03 -4.35
CA LEU A 72 14.78 -21.23 -5.80
C LEU A 72 16.23 -21.24 -6.30
N HIS A 73 17.13 -20.51 -5.62
CA HIS A 73 18.55 -20.46 -5.98
C HIS A 73 19.42 -21.51 -5.26
N MET A 74 18.89 -22.24 -4.25
CA MET A 74 19.60 -23.36 -3.64
C MET A 74 19.53 -24.56 -4.58
N LYS A 75 20.68 -24.94 -5.17
CA LYS A 75 20.81 -26.19 -5.95
C LYS A 75 20.33 -27.38 -5.09
N PRO A 76 19.65 -28.38 -5.66
CA PRO A 76 19.33 -29.60 -4.94
C PRO A 76 20.62 -30.18 -4.37
N ALA A 77 20.71 -30.35 -3.06
CA ALA A 77 21.76 -31.17 -2.48
C ALA A 77 21.49 -32.60 -2.94
N GLU A 78 22.43 -33.19 -3.68
CA GLU A 78 22.35 -34.60 -4.05
C GLU A 78 22.16 -35.42 -2.76
N PRO A 79 21.26 -36.42 -2.74
CA PRO A 79 21.13 -37.32 -1.61
C PRO A 79 22.50 -37.97 -1.39
N LYS A 80 23.10 -37.79 -0.21
CA LYS A 80 24.30 -38.53 0.17
C LYS A 80 23.97 -40.02 0.08
N GLU A 81 24.49 -40.70 -0.93
CA GLU A 81 24.41 -42.15 -1.02
C GLU A 81 24.98 -42.75 0.28
N PRO A 82 24.32 -43.73 0.90
CA PRO A 82 24.87 -44.40 2.06
C PRO A 82 26.15 -45.12 1.61
N VAL A 83 27.29 -44.69 2.15
CA VAL A 83 28.58 -45.35 1.95
C VAL A 83 28.43 -46.80 2.37
N SER A 84 28.38 -47.70 1.38
CA SER A 84 28.35 -49.13 1.62
C SER A 84 29.78 -49.58 1.94
N THR A 85 30.10 -49.67 3.22
CA THR A 85 31.33 -50.28 3.71
C THR A 85 31.28 -51.79 3.49
N ILE A 86 32.04 -52.32 2.54
CA ILE A 86 32.58 -53.70 2.56
C ILE A 86 33.98 -53.67 1.95
#